data_AF-A0A922SMT3-F1
#
_entry.id   AF-A0A922SMT3-F1
#
_cell.length_a   1.000
_cell.length_b   1.000
_cell.length_c   1.000
_cell.angle_alpha   90.00
_cell.angle_beta   90.00
_cell.angle_gamma   90.00
#
_symmetry.space_group_name_H-M   'P 1'
#
loop_
_entity.id
_entity.type
_entity.pdbx_description
1 polymer ?
#
loop_
_entity_poly.entity_id
_entity_poly.type
_entity_poly.pdbx_seq_one_letter_code
_entity_poly.pdbx_strand_id
1 'polypeptide(L)'
;MNEEIDEYDIYHQDFTTASEWEVFIARIEEIIKDWRLSKSSLSKLSGGYTKKWVGKSEEIQFQGNKYILSYHMLEPAKSAETSVETKNKSILVDLHNGIWESTTNFMDDLDGSPFPVSSWYGLKRYLMLYSSLPLVDGNLIKLVMSSANIAFANTDCGVPFFVKIREHWQPTYLGFYEDSEHKVSFDTIHLKRISNQCSHLSGLVSLFKSKIASPVALDAVVVSTKFSYELKDVDAFAWRKTTQSNEFLSIEGFDVRKLLELPFGSEKNPIQSVLLNAIWPKFRECAIVDSSTFSEIDPLMAPTWTITLKMRENFNCQLSETISKIMDLLDNNNLLMDTLGLSKSLGLVNPLHKITEAPITISKLVKAAMGQSKHMSDFKGPIADDLLMPLLYYVFPDAVDDNTFNYPEQLEVEFKQVDGEQKLCSYVKTSPEGGLVWRVSVTAARLFDAGGLPYLAHLWYEFCQELQYRWEHRILVPG
;
A
#
# COMPACT_ATOMS: atom_id res chain seq x y z
N MET A 1 5.95 88.64 -21.74
CA MET A 1 5.13 87.44 -22.01
C MET A 1 5.95 86.27 -21.53
N ASN A 2 5.61 85.76 -20.35
CA ASN A 2 6.17 84.53 -19.81
C ASN A 2 5.30 83.41 -20.35
N GLU A 3 5.87 82.53 -21.17
CA GLU A 3 5.24 81.26 -21.50
C GLU A 3 5.76 80.25 -20.48
N GLU A 4 4.87 79.88 -19.57
CA GLU A 4 5.01 78.73 -18.68
C GLU A 4 5.03 77.48 -19.56
N ILE A 5 6.16 76.77 -19.58
CA ILE A 5 6.25 75.44 -20.18
C ILE A 5 5.70 74.47 -19.13
N ASP A 6 4.53 73.91 -19.42
CA ASP A 6 3.87 72.88 -18.60
C ASP A 6 4.81 71.69 -18.40
N GLU A 7 5.24 71.50 -17.16
CA GLU A 7 6.11 70.43 -16.67
C GLU A 7 5.29 69.17 -16.23
N TYR A 8 4.11 68.98 -16.81
CA TYR A 8 3.21 67.86 -16.50
C TYR A 8 2.94 67.03 -17.75
N ASP A 9 3.78 66.00 -17.99
CA ASP A 9 3.41 64.70 -18.58
C ASP A 9 4.66 63.93 -19.08
N ILE A 10 5.69 63.81 -18.24
CA ILE A 10 6.65 62.70 -18.41
C ILE A 10 6.01 61.46 -17.79
N TYR A 11 5.08 60.86 -18.54
CA TYR A 11 4.67 59.47 -18.30
C TYR A 11 5.88 58.57 -18.54
N HIS A 12 6.62 58.26 -17.47
CA HIS A 12 7.55 57.14 -17.48
C HIS A 12 6.73 55.85 -17.62
N GLN A 13 6.42 55.46 -18.85
CA GLN A 13 6.03 54.09 -19.15
C GLN A 13 7.27 53.22 -18.91
N ASP A 14 7.27 52.45 -17.81
CA ASP A 14 8.27 51.42 -17.58
C ASP A 14 8.15 50.35 -18.68
N PHE A 15 9.04 50.43 -19.67
CA PHE A 15 9.22 49.42 -20.72
C PHE A 15 10.19 48.30 -20.28
N THR A 16 10.40 48.11 -18.98
CA THR A 16 11.23 47.00 -18.49
C THR A 16 10.49 45.70 -18.78
N THR A 17 10.85 45.04 -19.88
CA THR A 17 10.46 43.65 -20.13
C THR A 17 11.04 42.81 -19.00
N ALA A 18 10.17 42.34 -18.09
CA ALA A 18 10.58 41.49 -16.98
C ALA A 18 11.39 40.32 -17.54
N SER A 19 12.61 40.16 -17.02
CA SER A 19 13.47 39.05 -17.40
C SER A 19 12.80 37.72 -17.01
N GLU A 20 13.11 36.64 -17.74
CA GLU A 20 12.62 35.30 -17.37
C GLU A 20 12.96 34.93 -15.92
N TRP A 21 14.06 35.48 -15.39
CA TRP A 21 14.49 35.30 -14.01
C TRP A 21 13.58 36.02 -13.01
N GLU A 22 13.19 37.27 -13.28
CA GLU A 22 12.23 38.01 -12.44
C GLU A 22 10.84 37.37 -12.50
N VAL A 23 10.41 36.89 -13.68
CA VAL A 23 9.14 36.15 -13.84
C VAL A 23 9.16 34.87 -13.01
N PHE A 24 10.28 34.15 -12.99
CA PHE A 24 10.44 32.95 -12.17
C PHE A 24 10.35 33.24 -10.68
N ILE A 25 11.02 34.30 -10.20
CA ILE A 25 10.95 34.73 -8.79
C ILE A 25 9.51 35.14 -8.44
N ALA A 26 8.89 36.00 -9.26
CA ALA A 26 7.52 36.46 -9.04
C ALA A 26 6.52 35.30 -8.96
N ARG A 27 6.69 34.27 -9.80
CA ARG A 27 5.82 33.08 -9.75
C ARG A 27 6.02 32.28 -8.47
N ILE A 28 7.25 32.11 -7.99
CA ILE A 28 7.50 31.47 -6.69
C ILE A 28 6.85 32.29 -5.56
N GLU A 29 6.98 33.62 -5.58
CA GLU A 29 6.38 34.49 -4.56
C GLU A 29 4.85 34.40 -4.56
N GLU A 30 4.22 34.40 -5.74
CA GLU A 30 2.77 34.25 -5.90
C GLU A 30 2.29 32.96 -5.26
N ILE A 31 2.95 31.83 -5.57
CA ILE A 31 2.60 30.51 -5.02
C ILE A 31 2.74 30.49 -3.49
N ILE A 32 3.83 31.07 -2.95
CA ILE A 32 4.05 31.13 -1.49
C ILE A 32 2.96 31.98 -0.81
N LYS A 33 2.56 33.11 -1.42
CA LYS A 33 1.49 33.98 -0.93
C LYS A 33 0.14 33.29 -1.00
N ASP A 34 -0.18 32.63 -2.11
CA ASP A 34 -1.43 31.88 -2.33
C ASP A 34 -1.58 30.73 -1.33
N TRP A 35 -0.48 30.05 -1.02
CA TRP A 35 -0.46 28.98 -0.02
C TRP A 35 -0.42 29.50 1.43
N ARG A 36 -0.36 30.81 1.63
CA ARG A 36 -0.34 31.49 2.95
C ARG A 36 0.80 31.01 3.85
N LEU A 37 1.99 30.88 3.28
CA LEU A 37 3.18 30.38 3.99
C LEU A 37 4.03 31.48 4.65
N SER A 38 3.52 32.70 4.77
CA SER A 38 4.18 33.76 5.52
C SER A 38 4.24 33.42 7.02
N LYS A 39 5.29 33.86 7.71
CA LYS A 39 5.46 33.66 9.17
C LYS A 39 4.24 34.13 9.98
N SER A 40 3.59 35.20 9.54
CA SER A 40 2.39 35.77 10.16
C SER A 40 1.12 34.92 9.98
N SER A 41 1.00 34.18 8.88
CA SER A 41 -0.18 33.37 8.56
C SER A 41 -0.06 31.90 8.98
N LEU A 42 1.15 31.44 9.32
CA LEU A 42 1.38 30.04 9.67
C LEU A 42 0.75 29.70 11.02
N SER A 43 -0.10 28.67 11.03
CA SER A 43 -0.59 28.10 12.28
C SER A 43 0.56 27.45 13.04
N LYS A 44 0.70 27.80 14.32
CA LYS A 44 1.66 27.16 15.23
C LYS A 44 1.29 25.68 15.37
N LEU A 45 2.25 24.80 15.19
CA LEU A 45 2.05 23.36 15.28
C LEU A 45 2.01 22.98 16.77
N SER A 46 0.83 22.69 17.30
CA SER A 46 0.66 22.14 18.65
C SER A 46 -0.13 20.84 18.59
N GLY A 47 0.45 19.74 19.11
CA GLY A 47 -0.21 18.44 19.22
C GLY A 47 0.61 17.29 18.63
N GLY A 48 0.15 16.07 18.87
CA GLY A 48 0.65 14.88 18.18
C GLY A 48 0.32 14.92 16.68
N TYR A 49 1.10 14.23 15.87
CA TYR A 49 0.91 14.19 14.42
C TYR A 49 0.47 12.81 13.95
N THR A 50 -0.24 12.74 12.83
CA THR A 50 -0.48 11.48 12.13
C THR A 50 0.70 11.17 11.20
N LYS A 51 0.95 9.91 10.84
CA LYS A 51 1.94 9.54 9.80
C LYS A 51 1.46 9.85 8.37
N LYS A 52 0.48 10.75 8.19
CA LYS A 52 -0.08 11.11 6.88
C LYS A 52 0.43 12.48 6.45
N TRP A 53 1.00 12.53 5.25
CA TRP A 53 1.48 13.76 4.62
C TRP A 53 0.44 14.32 3.66
N VAL A 54 0.15 15.61 3.81
CA VAL A 54 -0.68 16.38 2.88
C VAL A 54 0.24 17.31 2.11
N GLY A 55 -0.01 17.49 0.81
CA GLY A 55 0.78 18.42 0.01
C GLY A 55 -0.01 19.13 -1.08
N LYS A 56 0.56 20.25 -1.52
CA LYS A 56 0.14 21.04 -2.69
C LYS A 56 1.32 21.11 -3.65
N SER A 57 1.06 21.17 -4.95
CA SER A 57 2.11 21.27 -5.96
C SER A 57 1.67 22.13 -7.12
N GLU A 58 2.58 22.96 -7.62
CA GLU A 58 2.38 23.79 -8.81
C GLU A 58 3.60 23.75 -9.73
N GLU A 59 3.34 23.82 -11.05
CA GLU A 59 4.36 23.79 -12.08
C GLU A 59 4.77 25.22 -12.47
N ILE A 60 6.08 25.44 -12.64
CA ILE A 60 6.70 26.70 -13.00
C ILE A 60 7.66 26.45 -14.17
N GLN A 61 7.62 27.29 -15.19
CA GLN A 61 8.56 27.20 -16.31
C GLN A 61 9.68 28.23 -16.17
N PHE A 62 10.93 27.81 -16.41
CA PHE A 62 12.08 28.69 -16.40
C PHE A 62 13.18 28.16 -17.33
N GLN A 63 13.64 28.98 -18.28
CA GLN A 63 14.65 28.64 -19.28
C GLN A 63 14.35 27.33 -20.05
N GLY A 64 13.08 27.11 -20.40
CA GLY A 64 12.64 25.89 -21.09
C GLY A 64 12.55 24.63 -20.21
N ASN A 65 12.93 24.71 -18.93
CA ASN A 65 12.80 23.63 -17.96
C ASN A 65 11.51 23.77 -17.15
N LYS A 66 10.92 22.63 -16.80
CA LYS A 66 9.74 22.55 -15.95
C LYS A 66 10.16 22.26 -14.53
N TYR A 67 9.85 23.18 -13.64
CA TYR A 67 10.04 23.06 -12.20
C TYR A 67 8.70 22.78 -11.54
N ILE A 68 8.72 21.98 -10.48
CA ILE A 68 7.56 21.72 -9.63
C ILE A 68 7.93 22.23 -8.25
N LEU A 69 7.17 23.22 -7.78
CA LEU A 69 7.21 23.64 -6.38
C LEU A 69 6.14 22.85 -5.64
N SER A 70 6.53 22.24 -4.54
CA SER A 70 5.64 21.40 -3.72
C SER A 70 5.76 21.77 -2.25
N TYR A 71 4.62 21.93 -1.59
CA TYR A 71 4.52 22.11 -0.15
C TYR A 71 4.06 20.81 0.49
N HIS A 72 4.77 20.37 1.52
CA HIS A 72 4.46 19.16 2.26
C HIS A 72 4.32 19.47 3.75
N MET A 73 3.26 18.93 4.35
CA MET A 73 2.96 19.10 5.77
C MET A 73 2.42 17.81 6.36
N LEU A 74 2.93 17.47 7.54
CA LEU A 74 2.42 16.39 8.36
C LEU A 74 1.07 16.79 8.97
N GLU A 75 0.05 15.94 8.82
CA GLU A 75 -1.31 16.24 9.31
C GLU A 75 -1.34 16.20 10.85
N PRO A 76 -1.82 17.26 11.53
CA PRO A 76 -1.96 17.26 12.97
C PRO A 76 -3.06 16.25 13.39
N ALA A 77 -2.80 15.45 14.42
CA ALA A 77 -3.80 14.52 14.95
C ALA A 77 -4.98 15.31 15.52
N LYS A 78 -6.19 14.99 15.06
CA LYS A 78 -7.43 15.57 15.59
C LYS A 78 -7.73 15.01 16.98
N SER A 79 -7.06 15.52 18.01
CA SER A 79 -7.47 15.27 19.41
C SER A 79 -7.03 16.39 20.34
N ALA A 80 -8.00 16.82 21.14
CA ALA A 80 -7.98 17.72 22.30
C ALA A 80 -7.96 19.24 22.01
N GLU A 81 -9.18 19.78 21.91
CA GLU A 81 -9.52 21.02 22.60
C GLU A 81 -9.08 20.94 24.07
N THR A 82 -7.86 21.35 24.39
CA THR A 82 -7.57 21.87 25.73
C THR A 82 -6.42 22.87 25.64
N SER A 83 -6.77 24.08 26.00
CA SER A 83 -5.93 25.24 26.21
C SER A 83 -4.74 24.96 27.14
N VAL A 84 -3.53 25.13 26.61
CA VAL A 84 -2.51 25.93 27.31
C VAL A 84 -1.87 26.82 26.26
N GLU A 85 -2.14 28.13 26.34
CA GLU A 85 -1.37 29.17 25.67
C GLU A 85 0.09 29.06 26.13
N THR A 86 0.84 28.16 25.51
CA THR A 86 2.28 28.10 25.71
C THR A 86 2.85 29.18 24.81
N LYS A 87 3.10 30.33 25.43
CA LYS A 87 3.82 31.49 24.90
C LYS A 87 4.88 31.06 23.88
N ASN A 88 4.78 31.64 22.68
CA ASN A 88 5.88 31.80 21.70
C ASN A 88 6.85 30.61 21.57
N LYS A 89 6.37 29.42 21.18
CA LYS A 89 7.27 28.46 20.53
C LYS A 89 7.51 28.95 19.10
N SER A 90 8.71 29.49 18.86
CA SER A 90 9.19 29.83 17.52
C SER A 90 9.36 28.55 16.71
N ILE A 91 9.26 28.65 15.38
CA ILE A 91 9.49 27.54 14.45
C ILE A 91 10.88 26.92 14.66
N LEU A 92 11.83 27.72 15.14
CA LEU A 92 13.16 27.27 15.56
C LEU A 92 13.14 26.22 16.68
N VAL A 93 12.27 26.38 17.68
CA VAL A 93 12.12 25.37 18.75
C VAL A 93 11.59 24.07 18.17
N ASP A 94 10.65 24.14 17.22
CA ASP A 94 10.13 22.96 16.53
C ASP A 94 11.20 22.30 15.64
N LEU A 95 12.03 23.08 14.95
CA LEU A 95 13.16 22.58 14.17
C LEU A 95 14.22 21.92 15.06
N HIS A 96 14.57 22.54 16.18
CA HIS A 96 15.53 22.01 17.14
C HIS A 96 15.02 20.71 17.77
N ASN A 97 13.75 20.68 18.19
CA ASN A 97 13.12 19.47 18.71
C ASN A 97 13.04 18.39 17.63
N GLY A 98 12.72 18.74 16.39
CA GLY A 98 12.68 17.83 15.25
C GLY A 98 14.05 17.18 14.98
N ILE A 99 15.12 17.97 14.94
CA ILE A 99 16.49 17.44 14.80
C ILE A 99 16.81 16.49 15.97
N TRP A 100 16.43 16.87 17.20
CA TRP A 100 16.64 16.03 18.37
C TRP A 100 15.81 14.73 18.32
N GLU A 101 14.59 14.77 17.83
CA GLU A 101 13.74 13.57 17.65
C GLU A 101 14.28 12.67 16.54
N SER A 102 14.74 13.26 15.43
CA SER A 102 15.36 12.54 14.30
C SER A 102 16.61 11.77 14.73
N THR A 103 17.43 12.33 15.62
CA THR A 103 18.59 11.59 16.16
C THR A 103 18.21 10.36 17.00
N THR A 104 17.01 10.32 17.59
CA THR A 104 16.49 9.14 18.30
C THR A 104 15.91 8.10 17.36
N ASN A 105 15.09 8.53 16.40
CA ASN A 105 14.33 7.64 15.51
C ASN A 105 15.02 7.50 14.13
N PHE A 106 16.34 7.53 14.13
CA PHE A 106 17.15 7.74 12.94
C PHE A 106 16.90 6.66 11.87
N MET A 107 16.29 7.09 10.76
CA MET A 107 16.10 6.29 9.54
C MET A 107 15.31 4.98 9.73
N ASP A 108 14.52 4.83 10.79
CA ASP A 108 13.81 3.56 11.09
C ASP A 108 12.44 3.45 10.42
N ASP A 109 11.74 4.57 10.27
CA ASP A 109 10.44 4.62 9.61
C ASP A 109 10.52 5.54 8.39
N LEU A 110 10.12 5.04 7.22
CA LEU A 110 9.64 5.91 6.15
C LEU A 110 8.45 6.67 6.74
N ASP A 111 8.62 7.96 7.03
CA ASP A 111 7.59 8.84 7.61
C ASP A 111 6.37 9.02 6.69
N GLY A 112 6.32 8.31 5.55
CA GLY A 112 5.31 8.51 4.49
C GLY A 112 5.53 9.80 3.69
N SER A 113 6.60 10.54 3.99
CA SER A 113 6.97 11.76 3.30
C SER A 113 7.49 11.47 1.89
N PRO A 114 7.13 12.27 0.86
CA PRO A 114 7.63 12.09 -0.50
C PRO A 114 9.15 12.27 -0.62
N PHE A 115 9.76 13.02 0.29
CA PHE A 115 11.20 13.30 0.27
C PHE A 115 11.84 12.96 1.63
N PRO A 116 13.08 12.46 1.66
CA PRO A 116 13.72 12.00 2.89
C PRO A 116 14.19 13.15 3.81
N VAL A 117 14.14 14.40 3.34
CA VAL A 117 14.55 15.59 4.10
C VAL A 117 13.77 15.78 5.40
N SER A 118 12.51 15.31 5.45
CA SER A 118 11.68 15.27 6.65
C SER A 118 12.32 14.41 7.74
N SER A 119 12.70 13.18 7.39
CA SER A 119 13.39 12.26 8.31
C SER A 119 14.79 12.76 8.67
N TRP A 120 15.55 13.29 7.70
CA TRP A 120 16.95 13.71 7.91
C TRP A 120 17.10 14.92 8.84
N TYR A 121 16.21 15.90 8.71
CA TYR A 121 16.27 17.14 9.48
C TYR A 121 15.12 17.27 10.50
N GLY A 122 14.29 16.24 10.65
CA GLY A 122 13.15 16.22 11.58
C GLY A 122 12.06 17.25 11.25
N LEU A 123 11.83 17.50 9.96
CA LEU A 123 10.90 18.54 9.51
C LEU A 123 9.48 18.01 9.44
N LYS A 124 8.54 18.78 9.99
CA LYS A 124 7.09 18.51 9.90
C LYS A 124 6.42 19.22 8.73
N ARG A 125 7.07 20.26 8.21
CA ARG A 125 6.64 21.08 7.08
C ARG A 125 7.87 21.50 6.29
N TYR A 126 7.81 21.43 4.96
CA TYR A 126 8.86 21.93 4.09
C TYR A 126 8.32 22.28 2.70
N LEU A 127 9.03 23.17 2.01
CA LEU A 127 8.87 23.42 0.58
C LEU A 127 9.96 22.67 -0.18
N MET A 128 9.60 22.04 -1.30
CA MET A 128 10.52 21.35 -2.18
C MET A 128 10.33 21.82 -3.61
N LEU A 129 11.39 22.38 -4.18
CA LEU A 129 11.50 22.74 -5.58
C LEU A 129 12.35 21.69 -6.30
N TYR A 130 11.81 21.07 -7.33
CA TYR A 130 12.56 20.12 -8.15
C TYR A 130 12.19 20.28 -9.63
N SER A 131 13.17 20.08 -10.50
CA SER A 131 12.98 20.10 -11.95
C SER A 131 12.61 18.70 -12.47
N SER A 132 11.94 18.63 -13.61
CA SER A 132 11.73 17.38 -14.36
C SER A 132 13.03 16.85 -14.98
N LEU A 133 13.97 17.76 -15.26
CA LEU A 133 15.32 17.45 -15.71
C LEU A 133 16.32 17.59 -14.55
N PRO A 134 17.36 16.74 -14.49
CA PRO A 134 18.33 16.77 -13.40
C PRO A 134 19.17 18.06 -13.43
N LEU A 135 19.28 18.71 -12.27
CA LEU A 135 20.03 19.96 -12.11
C LEU A 135 21.49 19.63 -11.76
N VAL A 136 22.34 19.48 -12.78
CA VAL A 136 23.76 19.14 -12.59
C VAL A 136 24.67 20.37 -12.72
N ASP A 137 24.29 21.36 -13.53
CA ASP A 137 25.09 22.56 -13.75
C ASP A 137 25.13 23.43 -12.49
N GLY A 138 26.35 23.70 -12.00
CA GLY A 138 26.59 24.49 -10.81
C GLY A 138 26.12 25.94 -10.93
N ASN A 139 26.16 26.53 -12.13
CA ASN A 139 25.69 27.90 -12.34
C ASN A 139 24.17 27.96 -12.26
N LEU A 140 23.47 27.04 -12.93
CA LEU A 140 22.01 26.94 -12.85
C LEU A 140 21.54 26.65 -11.41
N ILE A 141 22.21 25.75 -10.68
CA ILE A 141 21.89 25.48 -9.27
C ILE A 141 21.99 26.76 -8.44
N LYS A 142 23.08 27.52 -8.58
CA LYS A 142 23.25 28.79 -7.85
C LYS A 142 22.18 29.81 -8.22
N LEU A 143 21.81 29.89 -9.50
CA LEU A 143 20.77 30.78 -9.99
C LEU A 143 19.42 30.43 -9.36
N VAL A 144 19.01 29.16 -9.40
CA VAL A 144 17.75 28.68 -8.80
C VAL A 144 17.74 28.88 -7.28
N MET A 145 18.84 28.57 -6.60
CA MET A 145 18.97 28.82 -5.16
C MET A 145 18.90 30.30 -4.83
N SER A 146 19.48 31.17 -5.66
CA SER A 146 19.39 32.62 -5.50
C SER A 146 17.97 33.11 -5.70
N SER A 147 17.27 32.65 -6.75
CA SER A 147 15.86 32.97 -6.99
C SER A 147 14.98 32.55 -5.81
N ALA A 148 15.19 31.34 -5.29
CA ALA A 148 14.46 30.84 -4.14
C ALA A 148 14.71 31.68 -2.88
N ASN A 149 15.96 32.07 -2.61
CA ASN A 149 16.30 32.95 -1.47
C ASN A 149 15.63 34.32 -1.57
N ILE A 150 15.62 34.93 -2.77
CA ILE A 150 14.97 36.22 -3.00
C ILE A 150 13.47 36.12 -2.77
N ALA A 151 12.81 35.14 -3.40
CA ALA A 151 11.37 34.93 -3.22
C ALA A 151 11.01 34.62 -1.75
N PHE A 152 11.82 33.81 -1.06
CA PHE A 152 11.67 33.49 0.36
C PHE A 152 11.73 34.75 1.23
N ALA A 153 12.73 35.61 1.01
CA ALA A 153 12.90 36.85 1.77
C ALA A 153 11.77 37.86 1.50
N ASN A 154 11.37 38.02 0.24
CA ASN A 154 10.30 38.95 -0.16
C ASN A 154 8.92 38.55 0.38
N THR A 155 8.69 37.25 0.59
CA THR A 155 7.41 36.73 1.12
C THR A 155 7.39 36.53 2.62
N ASP A 156 8.51 36.76 3.31
CA ASP A 156 8.73 36.41 4.71
C ASP A 156 8.23 34.99 5.03
N CYS A 157 8.67 34.03 4.21
CA CYS A 157 8.24 32.64 4.31
C CYS A 157 8.67 32.02 5.64
N GLY A 158 7.76 31.31 6.30
CA GLY A 158 8.03 30.67 7.59
C GLY A 158 8.32 29.18 7.50
N VAL A 159 8.53 28.61 6.31
CA VAL A 159 8.75 27.17 6.12
C VAL A 159 10.11 26.91 5.47
N PRO A 160 10.91 25.93 5.95
CA PRO A 160 12.17 25.55 5.31
C PRO A 160 12.01 25.25 3.82
N PHE A 161 12.88 25.83 3.00
CA PHE A 161 12.84 25.70 1.55
C PHE A 161 13.98 24.80 1.07
N PHE A 162 13.67 23.82 0.22
CA PHE A 162 14.63 22.89 -0.36
C PHE A 162 14.59 22.91 -1.89
N VAL A 163 15.75 22.70 -2.50
CA VAL A 163 15.91 22.46 -3.94
C VAL A 163 16.56 21.10 -4.13
N LYS A 164 15.93 20.23 -4.94
CA LYS A 164 16.54 18.95 -5.35
C LYS A 164 17.58 19.22 -6.43
N ILE A 165 18.81 18.81 -6.19
CA ILE A 165 19.93 18.98 -7.11
C ILE A 165 20.47 17.62 -7.57
N ARG A 166 21.30 17.65 -8.62
CA ARG A 166 21.91 16.48 -9.29
C ARG A 166 20.87 15.58 -9.96
N GLU A 167 21.30 14.36 -10.26
CA GLU A 167 20.49 13.29 -10.85
C GLU A 167 19.35 12.86 -9.93
N HIS A 168 18.19 12.53 -10.47
CA HIS A 168 17.03 12.21 -9.64
C HIS A 168 17.18 10.96 -8.78
N TRP A 169 18.05 10.03 -9.17
CA TRP A 169 18.41 8.84 -8.38
C TRP A 169 19.33 9.18 -7.18
N GLN A 170 19.99 10.34 -7.20
CA GLN A 170 20.78 10.84 -6.08
C GLN A 170 19.89 11.71 -5.21
N PRO A 171 19.60 11.31 -3.95
CA PRO A 171 18.82 12.14 -3.03
C PRO A 171 19.69 13.29 -2.48
N THR A 172 20.03 14.26 -3.32
CA THR A 172 20.82 15.45 -2.93
C THR A 172 19.92 16.67 -2.94
N TYR A 173 19.84 17.35 -1.80
CA TYR A 173 19.03 18.52 -1.55
C TYR A 173 19.87 19.63 -0.93
N LEU A 174 19.61 20.87 -1.34
CA LEU A 174 20.11 22.06 -0.67
C LEU A 174 18.91 22.81 -0.12
N GLY A 175 18.96 23.19 1.15
CA GLY A 175 17.87 23.94 1.76
C GLY A 175 18.35 25.04 2.66
N PHE A 176 17.44 25.94 2.98
CA PHE A 176 17.69 27.05 3.89
C PHE A 176 16.41 27.43 4.62
N TYR A 177 16.60 28.06 5.78
CA TYR A 177 15.55 28.70 6.55
C TYR A 177 16.13 29.94 7.23
N GLU A 178 15.42 31.06 7.15
CA GLU A 178 15.87 32.33 7.73
C GLU A 178 14.76 32.93 8.60
N ASP A 179 15.08 33.11 9.88
CA ASP A 179 14.29 33.84 10.85
C ASP A 179 14.98 35.17 11.18
N SER A 180 14.32 36.08 11.91
CA SER A 180 14.84 37.43 12.18
C SER A 180 16.23 37.45 12.86
N GLU A 181 16.58 36.39 13.59
CA GLU A 181 17.84 36.29 14.35
C GLU A 181 18.77 35.18 13.86
N HIS A 182 18.26 34.23 13.08
CA HIS A 182 18.96 32.97 12.80
C HIS A 182 18.80 32.53 11.35
N LYS A 183 19.91 32.04 10.78
CA LYS A 183 19.93 31.40 9.47
C LYS A 183 20.36 29.94 9.62
N VAL A 184 19.56 29.03 9.09
CA VAL A 184 19.82 27.60 9.09
C VAL A 184 20.04 27.15 7.66
N SER A 185 21.19 26.54 7.40
CA SER A 185 21.52 25.92 6.11
C SER A 185 21.39 24.41 6.21
N PHE A 186 20.67 23.81 5.27
CA PHE A 186 20.48 22.38 5.17
C PHE A 186 21.26 21.84 3.97
N ASP A 187 22.46 21.33 4.24
CA ASP A 187 23.34 20.82 3.20
C ASP A 187 23.36 19.30 3.19
N THR A 188 23.23 18.72 2.00
CA THR A 188 23.45 17.29 1.79
C THR A 188 24.65 17.10 0.86
N ILE A 189 25.48 16.12 1.19
CA ILE A 189 26.69 15.81 0.42
C ILE A 189 26.60 14.37 -0.04
N HIS A 190 26.61 14.18 -1.35
CA HIS A 190 26.72 12.85 -1.94
C HIS A 190 28.18 12.54 -2.28
N LEU A 191 28.74 11.50 -1.66
CA LEU A 191 30.08 11.00 -1.95
C LEU A 191 30.00 9.75 -2.82
N LYS A 192 30.43 9.86 -4.09
CA LYS A 192 30.44 8.73 -5.04
C LYS A 192 31.42 7.62 -4.62
N ARG A 193 32.50 7.99 -3.92
CA ARG A 193 33.47 7.06 -3.32
C ARG A 193 33.71 7.50 -1.88
N ILE A 194 33.65 6.56 -0.95
CA ILE A 194 33.93 6.81 0.45
C ILE A 194 35.46 6.88 0.60
N SER A 195 35.98 8.01 1.06
CA SER A 195 37.38 8.12 1.45
C SER A 195 37.62 7.28 2.71
N ASN A 196 38.80 6.70 2.87
CA ASN A 196 39.18 5.95 4.08
C ASN A 196 39.08 6.80 5.35
N GLN A 197 39.11 8.13 5.24
CA GLN A 197 38.87 9.02 6.38
C GLN A 197 37.40 9.04 6.80
N CYS A 198 36.45 8.82 5.88
CA CYS A 198 35.02 8.86 6.15
C CYS A 198 34.41 7.47 6.37
N SER A 199 35.21 6.40 6.47
CA SER A 199 34.73 5.05 6.74
C SER A 199 34.45 4.77 8.22
N HIS A 200 34.95 5.63 9.11
CA HIS A 200 34.80 5.50 10.57
C HIS A 200 34.13 6.73 11.16
N LEU A 201 33.49 6.56 12.31
CA LEU A 201 32.79 7.62 13.01
C LEU A 201 33.71 8.81 13.32
N SER A 202 34.92 8.55 13.83
CA SER A 202 35.89 9.60 14.17
C SER A 202 36.18 10.57 13.01
N GLY A 203 36.29 10.04 11.78
CA GLY A 203 36.55 10.87 10.62
C GLY A 203 35.30 11.53 10.01
N LEU A 204 34.11 10.96 10.22
CA LEU A 204 32.86 11.66 9.94
C LEU A 204 32.64 12.85 10.90
N VAL A 205 32.96 12.67 12.17
CA VAL A 205 32.92 13.73 13.19
C VAL A 205 33.93 14.84 12.87
N SER A 206 35.15 14.48 12.46
CA SER A 206 36.15 15.49 12.06
C SER A 206 35.73 16.27 10.82
N LEU A 207 35.14 15.60 9.83
CA LEU A 207 34.56 16.25 8.64
C LEU A 207 33.42 17.21 9.05
N PHE A 208 32.52 16.79 9.93
CA PHE A 208 31.45 17.63 10.44
C PHE A 208 31.98 18.89 11.15
N LYS A 209 32.93 18.72 12.08
CA LYS A 209 33.56 19.86 12.78
C LYS A 209 34.29 20.80 11.82
N SER A 210 34.97 20.26 10.80
CA SER A 210 35.64 21.07 9.78
C SER A 210 34.66 21.94 8.98
N LYS A 211 33.43 21.45 8.75
CA LYS A 211 32.39 22.15 8.01
C LYS A 211 31.74 23.29 8.79
N ILE A 212 31.66 23.18 10.12
CA ILE A 212 31.16 24.26 10.97
C ILE A 212 32.10 25.49 10.90
N ALA A 213 33.40 25.27 10.69
CA ALA A 213 34.40 26.33 10.61
C ALA A 213 34.34 27.33 11.78
N SER A 214 34.00 26.82 12.98
CA SER A 214 33.83 27.64 14.17
C SER A 214 35.17 28.25 14.60
N PRO A 215 35.20 29.56 14.93
CA PRO A 215 36.39 30.20 15.49
C PRO A 215 36.65 29.79 16.96
N VAL A 216 35.69 29.11 17.59
CA VAL A 216 35.75 28.62 18.98
C VAL A 216 35.80 27.10 19.00
N ALA A 217 36.47 26.53 20.00
CA ALA A 217 36.47 25.09 20.26
C ALA A 217 35.03 24.56 20.36
N LEU A 218 34.74 23.52 19.58
CA LEU A 218 33.42 22.91 19.54
C LEU A 218 33.26 21.92 20.69
N ASP A 219 32.08 21.91 21.29
CA ASP A 219 31.67 20.90 22.25
C ASP A 219 31.62 19.49 21.62
N ALA A 220 31.55 18.48 22.48
CA ALA A 220 31.44 17.09 22.06
C ALA A 220 30.16 16.87 21.23
N VAL A 221 30.32 16.28 20.04
CA VAL A 221 29.20 16.00 19.14
C VAL A 221 28.38 14.83 19.69
N VAL A 222 27.05 14.96 19.64
CA VAL A 222 26.13 13.86 19.92
C VAL A 222 25.84 13.13 18.61
N VAL A 223 25.98 11.82 18.64
CA VAL A 223 25.91 10.94 17.48
C VAL A 223 24.93 9.81 17.76
N SER A 224 24.23 9.37 16.72
CA SER A 224 23.57 8.06 16.68
C SER A 224 24.15 7.24 15.54
N THR A 225 24.39 5.96 15.77
CA THR A 225 24.91 5.04 14.75
C THR A 225 23.96 3.88 14.53
N LYS A 226 23.88 3.41 13.28
CA LYS A 226 23.04 2.28 12.89
C LYS A 226 23.78 1.41 11.88
N PHE A 227 23.88 0.12 12.17
CA PHE A 227 24.27 -0.88 11.18
C PHE A 227 23.03 -1.57 10.63
N SER A 228 22.85 -1.53 9.32
CA SER A 228 21.73 -2.15 8.61
C SER A 228 22.22 -3.33 7.79
N TYR A 229 21.70 -4.51 8.09
CA TYR A 229 21.95 -5.75 7.38
C TYR A 229 20.70 -6.13 6.59
N GLU A 230 20.82 -6.17 5.27
CA GLU A 230 19.73 -6.60 4.41
C GLU A 230 19.93 -8.06 4.01
N LEU A 231 19.03 -8.94 4.46
CA LEU A 231 18.93 -10.29 3.95
C LEU A 231 18.07 -10.28 2.68
N LYS A 232 18.74 -10.41 1.53
CA LYS A 232 18.12 -10.57 0.21
C LYS A 232 17.84 -12.06 -0.05
N ASP A 233 16.74 -12.35 -0.73
CA ASP A 233 16.23 -13.70 -1.03
C ASP A 233 15.92 -14.56 0.20
N VAL A 234 14.73 -14.35 0.78
CA VAL A 234 14.10 -15.30 1.71
C VAL A 234 13.36 -16.42 0.94
N ASP A 235 13.77 -16.69 -0.30
CA ASP A 235 13.12 -17.63 -1.23
C ASP A 235 13.30 -19.11 -0.83
N ALA A 236 14.11 -19.40 0.18
CA ALA A 236 14.25 -20.75 0.73
C ALA A 236 12.96 -21.27 1.43
N PHE A 237 12.00 -20.38 1.73
CA PHE A 237 10.72 -20.76 2.33
C PHE A 237 9.60 -20.71 1.29
N ALA A 238 9.53 -21.73 0.44
CA ALA A 238 8.24 -22.09 -0.13
C ALA A 238 7.40 -22.61 1.04
N TRP A 239 6.27 -21.94 1.34
CA TRP A 239 5.21 -22.64 2.05
C TRP A 239 5.04 -23.94 1.31
N ARG A 240 5.26 -25.08 1.99
CA ARG A 240 4.92 -26.36 1.39
C ARG A 240 3.50 -26.13 0.92
N LYS A 241 3.27 -26.11 -0.40
CA LYS A 241 1.92 -26.30 -0.90
C LYS A 241 1.51 -27.54 -0.14
N THR A 242 0.60 -27.40 0.82
CA THR A 242 -0.27 -28.50 1.15
C THR A 242 -0.87 -28.71 -0.22
N THR A 243 -0.29 -29.62 -1.00
CA THR A 243 -0.96 -30.22 -2.12
C THR A 243 -2.18 -30.75 -1.43
N GLN A 244 -3.22 -29.92 -1.36
CA GLN A 244 -4.56 -30.35 -1.03
C GLN A 244 -4.79 -31.32 -2.16
N SER A 245 -4.46 -32.56 -1.88
CA SER A 245 -4.51 -33.59 -2.87
C SER A 245 -5.97 -33.59 -3.28
N ASN A 246 -6.23 -33.61 -4.57
CA ASN A 246 -7.57 -33.87 -5.08
C ASN A 246 -8.04 -35.29 -4.71
N GLU A 247 -7.53 -35.89 -3.62
CA GLU A 247 -8.03 -37.08 -2.95
C GLU A 247 -9.50 -36.96 -2.60
N PHE A 248 -10.04 -35.77 -2.36
CA PHE A 248 -11.49 -35.64 -2.19
C PHE A 248 -12.26 -35.95 -3.48
N LEU A 249 -11.60 -35.94 -4.65
CA LEU A 249 -12.15 -36.42 -5.92
C LEU A 249 -11.97 -37.94 -6.10
N SER A 250 -11.37 -38.65 -5.14
CA SER A 250 -11.29 -40.11 -5.15
C SER A 250 -12.37 -40.73 -4.25
N ILE A 251 -12.88 -41.89 -4.66
CA ILE A 251 -13.99 -42.60 -4.03
C ILE A 251 -13.68 -42.95 -2.57
N GLU A 252 -12.44 -43.35 -2.28
CA GLU A 252 -11.99 -43.73 -0.93
C GLU A 252 -11.64 -42.50 -0.05
N GLY A 253 -11.58 -41.30 -0.63
CA GLY A 253 -11.08 -40.08 0.01
C GLY A 253 -12.09 -38.95 0.19
N PHE A 254 -13.37 -39.18 -0.15
CA PHE A 254 -14.43 -38.19 0.01
C PHE A 254 -14.66 -37.86 1.49
N ASP A 255 -14.29 -36.63 1.88
CA ASP A 255 -14.49 -36.10 3.22
C ASP A 255 -15.04 -34.67 3.10
N VAL A 256 -16.20 -34.43 3.71
CA VAL A 256 -16.85 -33.11 3.75
C VAL A 256 -15.95 -32.06 4.41
N ARG A 257 -15.07 -32.45 5.34
CA ARG A 257 -14.10 -31.52 5.94
C ARG A 257 -13.12 -30.96 4.91
N LYS A 258 -12.72 -31.76 3.91
CA LYS A 258 -11.84 -31.31 2.81
C LYS A 258 -12.54 -30.31 1.87
N LEU A 259 -13.88 -30.31 1.82
CA LEU A 259 -14.65 -29.26 1.12
C LEU A 259 -14.58 -27.92 1.86
N LEU A 260 -14.46 -27.93 3.19
CA LEU A 260 -14.36 -26.70 3.98
C LEU A 260 -12.96 -26.09 3.95
N GLU A 261 -11.93 -26.86 3.60
CA GLU A 261 -10.53 -26.43 3.52
C GLU A 261 -10.22 -25.64 2.25
N LEU A 262 -10.76 -24.43 2.10
CA LEU A 262 -10.42 -23.56 0.96
C LEU A 262 -8.91 -23.24 0.90
N PRO A 263 -8.34 -23.05 -0.30
CA PRO A 263 -6.91 -22.80 -0.45
C PRO A 263 -6.56 -21.42 0.12
N PHE A 264 -5.81 -21.39 1.22
CA PHE A 264 -5.46 -20.16 1.93
C PHE A 264 -3.94 -19.96 1.96
N GLY A 265 -3.52 -18.70 1.83
CA GLY A 265 -2.11 -18.30 1.86
C GLY A 265 -1.59 -17.82 0.50
N SER A 266 -0.33 -17.39 0.50
CA SER A 266 0.36 -16.93 -0.70
C SER A 266 1.13 -18.08 -1.35
N GLU A 267 1.14 -18.12 -2.68
CA GLU A 267 1.89 -19.16 -3.41
C GLU A 267 3.41 -19.05 -3.22
N LYS A 268 3.89 -17.83 -2.96
CA LYS A 268 5.30 -17.49 -2.76
C LYS A 268 5.46 -16.75 -1.44
N ASN A 269 6.69 -16.69 -0.93
CA ASN A 269 6.99 -15.89 0.25
C ASN A 269 6.63 -14.41 -0.02
N PRO A 270 5.72 -13.79 0.75
CA PRO A 270 5.32 -12.40 0.53
C PRO A 270 6.43 -11.43 0.93
N ILE A 271 7.46 -11.90 1.65
CA ILE A 271 8.60 -11.10 2.08
C ILE A 271 9.63 -11.00 0.93
N GLN A 272 10.04 -9.78 0.60
CA GLN A 272 11.08 -9.48 -0.37
C GLN A 272 12.46 -9.49 0.28
N SER A 273 12.62 -8.74 1.37
CA SER A 273 13.85 -8.67 2.14
C SER A 273 13.56 -8.39 3.60
N VAL A 274 14.49 -8.80 4.46
CA VAL A 274 14.45 -8.53 5.90
C VAL A 274 15.63 -7.63 6.21
N LEU A 275 15.32 -6.45 6.78
CA LEU A 275 16.32 -5.50 7.22
C LEU A 275 16.49 -5.63 8.74
N LEU A 276 17.66 -6.06 9.19
CA LEU A 276 18.04 -6.06 10.60
C LEU A 276 18.89 -4.82 10.88
N ASN A 277 18.47 -4.03 11.88
CA ASN A 277 19.18 -2.84 12.30
C ASN A 277 19.70 -3.00 13.73
N ALA A 278 20.98 -2.75 13.94
CA ALA A 278 21.61 -2.61 15.25
C ALA A 278 21.91 -1.12 15.50
N ILE A 279 21.36 -0.54 16.56
CA ILE A 279 21.27 0.92 16.75
C ILE A 279 21.89 1.33 18.09
N TRP A 280 22.74 2.36 18.06
CA TRP A 280 23.20 3.11 19.23
C TRP A 280 22.62 4.52 19.18
N PRO A 281 21.53 4.80 19.91
CA PRO A 281 20.93 6.12 19.92
C PRO A 281 21.72 7.07 20.84
N LYS A 282 21.95 8.29 20.37
CA LYS A 282 22.31 9.46 21.19
C LYS A 282 23.44 9.24 22.19
N PHE A 283 24.64 8.95 21.71
CA PHE A 283 25.85 8.92 22.52
C PHE A 283 26.80 10.07 22.16
N ARG A 284 27.69 10.45 23.08
CA ARG A 284 28.72 11.46 22.80
C ARG A 284 29.86 10.85 22.01
N GLU A 285 30.50 11.60 21.13
CA GLU A 285 31.64 11.15 20.32
C GLU A 285 32.78 10.49 21.14
N CYS A 286 32.94 10.85 22.42
CA CYS A 286 33.97 10.29 23.29
C CYS A 286 33.57 8.95 23.95
N ALA A 287 32.31 8.54 23.85
CA ALA A 287 31.80 7.38 24.56
C ALA A 287 32.13 6.05 23.87
N ILE A 288 32.32 6.06 22.54
CA ILE A 288 32.63 4.87 21.75
C ILE A 288 33.75 5.22 20.79
N VAL A 289 34.82 4.42 20.80
CA VAL A 289 35.95 4.63 19.91
C VAL A 289 35.74 3.83 18.61
N ASP A 290 35.63 4.55 17.49
CA ASP A 290 35.63 3.96 16.15
C ASP A 290 36.57 4.73 15.21
N SER A 291 37.65 4.04 14.85
CA SER A 291 38.78 4.52 14.08
C SER A 291 39.25 3.46 13.09
N SER A 292 40.12 3.85 12.15
CA SER A 292 40.69 2.92 11.17
C SER A 292 41.54 1.80 11.78
N THR A 293 42.01 1.97 13.01
CA THR A 293 42.85 1.01 13.73
C THR A 293 42.10 0.19 14.76
N PHE A 294 40.98 0.71 15.27
CA PHE A 294 40.25 0.11 16.38
C PHE A 294 38.79 0.57 16.38
N SER A 295 37.86 -0.36 16.55
CA SER A 295 36.42 -0.11 16.58
C SER A 295 35.77 -0.91 17.71
N GLU A 296 35.10 -0.20 18.61
CA GLU A 296 34.29 -0.78 19.70
C GLU A 296 32.82 -0.99 19.29
N ILE A 297 32.44 -0.59 18.06
CA ILE A 297 31.07 -0.70 17.58
C ILE A 297 30.83 -2.13 17.08
N ASP A 298 30.61 -3.06 18.02
CA ASP A 298 30.16 -4.42 17.73
C ASP A 298 28.61 -4.46 17.64
N PRO A 299 28.02 -4.80 16.49
CA PRO A 299 26.57 -4.99 16.32
C PRO A 299 25.89 -5.80 17.44
N LEU A 300 26.58 -6.79 18.00
CA LEU A 300 26.04 -7.64 19.07
C LEU A 300 25.83 -6.90 20.40
N MET A 301 26.59 -5.81 20.63
CA MET A 301 26.52 -4.99 21.83
C MET A 301 25.57 -3.79 21.67
N ALA A 302 24.85 -3.70 20.56
CA ALA A 302 23.94 -2.58 20.31
C ALA A 302 22.75 -2.60 21.30
N PRO A 303 22.37 -1.44 21.89
CA PRO A 303 21.30 -1.38 22.88
C PRO A 303 19.90 -1.62 22.30
N THR A 304 19.68 -1.29 21.02
CA THR A 304 18.36 -1.43 20.38
C THR A 304 18.50 -2.14 19.04
N TRP A 305 17.70 -3.19 18.83
CA TRP A 305 17.63 -3.92 17.57
C TRP A 305 16.23 -3.76 16.97
N THR A 306 16.15 -3.47 15.66
CA THR A 306 14.87 -3.41 14.93
C THR A 306 14.92 -4.32 13.71
N ILE A 307 13.80 -4.98 13.40
CA ILE A 307 13.64 -5.81 12.20
C ILE A 307 12.51 -5.21 11.37
N THR A 308 12.82 -4.82 10.14
CA THR A 308 11.83 -4.30 9.19
C THR A 308 11.64 -5.30 8.06
N LEU A 309 10.40 -5.74 7.87
CA LEU A 309 10.02 -6.64 6.78
C LEU A 309 9.63 -5.81 5.57
N LYS A 310 10.33 -5.99 4.45
CA LYS A 310 9.93 -5.42 3.17
C LYS A 310 9.02 -6.40 2.45
N MET A 311 7.75 -6.07 2.35
CA MET A 311 6.75 -6.88 1.65
C MET A 311 6.86 -6.67 0.13
N ARG A 312 6.59 -7.71 -0.65
CA ARG A 312 6.41 -7.59 -2.11
C ARG A 312 5.06 -6.90 -2.38
N GLU A 313 5.03 -6.01 -3.37
CA GLU A 313 3.82 -5.27 -3.72
C GLU A 313 2.78 -6.16 -4.45
N ASN A 314 3.26 -7.15 -5.22
CA ASN A 314 2.42 -8.03 -6.02
C ASN A 314 2.67 -9.49 -5.64
N PHE A 315 1.92 -10.01 -4.66
CA PHE A 315 1.91 -11.44 -4.37
C PHE A 315 0.49 -11.99 -4.51
N ASN A 316 0.40 -13.16 -5.16
CA ASN A 316 -0.88 -13.81 -5.39
C ASN A 316 -1.25 -14.65 -4.16
N CYS A 317 -2.45 -14.39 -3.64
CA CYS A 317 -3.06 -15.20 -2.60
C CYS A 317 -4.02 -16.19 -3.26
N GLN A 318 -3.96 -17.46 -2.87
CA GLN A 318 -4.73 -18.53 -3.50
C GLN A 318 -6.24 -18.28 -3.39
N LEU A 319 -6.74 -17.98 -2.20
CA LEU A 319 -8.16 -17.67 -1.99
C LEU A 319 -8.63 -16.46 -2.80
N SER A 320 -7.80 -15.41 -2.86
CA SER A 320 -8.12 -14.22 -3.65
C SER A 320 -8.21 -14.57 -5.13
N GLU A 321 -7.33 -15.44 -5.63
CA GLU A 321 -7.36 -15.89 -7.02
C GLU A 321 -8.61 -16.72 -7.31
N THR A 322 -9.00 -17.65 -6.43
CA THR A 322 -10.23 -18.43 -6.57
C THR A 322 -11.47 -17.53 -6.57
N ILE A 323 -11.55 -16.55 -5.67
CA ILE A 323 -12.66 -15.60 -5.61
C ILE A 323 -12.69 -14.73 -6.87
N SER A 324 -11.55 -14.17 -7.29
CA SER A 324 -11.48 -13.36 -8.52
C SER A 324 -11.96 -14.16 -9.73
N LYS A 325 -11.51 -15.40 -9.90
CA LYS A 325 -11.96 -16.25 -10.99
C LYS A 325 -13.47 -16.56 -10.93
N ILE A 326 -14.06 -16.71 -9.74
CA ILE A 326 -15.52 -16.88 -9.59
C ILE A 326 -16.25 -15.58 -9.93
N MET A 327 -15.71 -14.42 -9.53
CA MET A 327 -16.28 -13.11 -9.87
C MET A 327 -16.22 -12.86 -11.38
N ASP A 328 -15.14 -13.27 -12.06
CA ASP A 328 -15.01 -13.20 -13.51
C ASP A 328 -16.10 -14.03 -14.24
N LEU A 329 -16.69 -15.04 -13.58
CA LEU A 329 -17.81 -15.79 -14.15
C LEU A 329 -19.11 -15.00 -14.20
N LEU A 330 -19.27 -13.95 -13.39
CA LEU A 330 -20.47 -13.11 -13.42
C LEU A 330 -20.58 -12.33 -14.74
N ASP A 331 -19.45 -12.05 -15.38
CA ASP A 331 -19.39 -11.39 -16.68
C ASP A 331 -19.40 -12.39 -17.86
N ASN A 332 -19.46 -13.69 -17.58
CA ASN A 332 -19.41 -14.74 -18.60
C ASN A 332 -20.79 -15.04 -19.18
N ASN A 333 -20.93 -14.87 -20.49
CA ASN A 333 -22.18 -15.11 -21.24
C ASN A 333 -22.28 -16.50 -21.87
N ASN A 334 -21.36 -17.42 -21.56
CA ASN A 334 -21.39 -18.77 -22.13
C ASN A 334 -22.57 -19.57 -21.58
N LEU A 335 -23.27 -20.30 -22.47
CA LEU A 335 -24.34 -21.19 -22.03
C LEU A 335 -23.76 -22.38 -21.26
N LEU A 336 -24.44 -22.77 -20.18
CA LEU A 336 -24.10 -23.93 -19.37
C LEU A 336 -23.98 -25.20 -20.24
N MET A 337 -24.89 -25.35 -21.21
CA MET A 337 -24.94 -26.48 -22.13
C MET A 337 -23.77 -26.51 -23.12
N ASP A 338 -23.20 -25.35 -23.47
CA ASP A 338 -22.00 -25.27 -24.31
C ASP A 338 -20.77 -25.68 -23.51
N THR A 339 -20.69 -25.24 -22.25
CA THR A 339 -19.60 -25.54 -21.32
C THR A 339 -19.52 -27.03 -21.00
N LEU A 340 -20.68 -27.70 -20.90
CA LEU A 340 -20.79 -29.15 -20.69
C LEU A 340 -20.71 -29.97 -21.99
N GLY A 341 -20.55 -29.31 -23.15
CA GLY A 341 -20.50 -29.97 -24.46
C GLY A 341 -21.84 -30.58 -24.93
N LEU A 342 -22.92 -30.32 -24.21
CA LEU A 342 -24.27 -30.82 -24.47
C LEU A 342 -24.88 -30.18 -25.72
N SER A 343 -24.56 -28.93 -26.06
CA SER A 343 -25.08 -28.26 -27.26
C SER A 343 -24.78 -28.97 -28.57
N LYS A 344 -23.60 -29.61 -28.69
CA LYS A 344 -23.22 -30.41 -29.86
C LYS A 344 -23.98 -31.74 -29.94
N SER A 345 -24.32 -32.34 -28.79
CA SER A 345 -25.13 -33.57 -28.72
C SER A 345 -26.61 -33.35 -29.04
N LEU A 346 -27.11 -32.12 -28.90
CA LEU A 346 -28.50 -31.74 -29.09
C LEU A 346 -28.90 -31.55 -30.57
N GLY A 347 -27.96 -31.65 -31.51
CA GLY A 347 -28.18 -31.38 -32.94
C GLY A 347 -28.92 -32.46 -33.74
N LEU A 348 -29.28 -33.60 -33.14
CA LEU A 348 -29.87 -34.76 -33.86
C LEU A 348 -31.15 -35.34 -33.24
N VAL A 349 -31.72 -34.75 -32.19
CA VAL A 349 -32.85 -35.34 -31.46
C VAL A 349 -34.15 -34.56 -31.69
N ASN A 350 -35.22 -35.29 -32.02
CA ASN A 350 -36.54 -34.77 -32.39
C ASN A 350 -37.11 -33.85 -31.28
N PRO A 351 -37.47 -32.58 -31.57
CA PRO A 351 -37.85 -31.58 -30.56
C PRO A 351 -39.03 -31.98 -29.66
N LEU A 352 -39.92 -32.86 -30.13
CA LEU A 352 -41.08 -33.34 -29.39
C LEU A 352 -40.71 -34.35 -28.29
N HIS A 353 -39.67 -35.17 -28.48
CA HIS A 353 -39.17 -36.06 -27.43
C HIS A 353 -38.63 -35.28 -26.22
N LYS A 354 -38.17 -34.05 -26.46
CA LYS A 354 -37.59 -33.12 -25.50
C LYS A 354 -38.61 -32.45 -24.57
N ILE A 355 -39.88 -32.40 -24.97
CA ILE A 355 -40.98 -31.86 -24.16
C ILE A 355 -41.54 -32.97 -23.24
N THR A 356 -41.40 -34.23 -23.64
CA THR A 356 -41.98 -35.37 -22.94
C THR A 356 -41.01 -36.09 -22.01
N GLU A 357 -39.69 -35.97 -22.21
CA GLU A 357 -38.70 -36.55 -21.30
C GLU A 357 -38.15 -35.51 -20.34
N ALA A 358 -38.50 -35.64 -19.06
CA ALA A 358 -37.85 -34.88 -18.00
C ALA A 358 -36.34 -35.20 -17.97
N PRO A 359 -35.47 -34.19 -18.12
CA PRO A 359 -34.03 -34.37 -17.99
C PRO A 359 -33.72 -34.92 -16.59
N ILE A 360 -32.68 -35.74 -16.56
CA ILE A 360 -32.31 -36.66 -15.48
C ILE A 360 -32.34 -35.95 -14.12
N THR A 361 -32.90 -36.63 -13.12
CA THR A 361 -33.13 -36.12 -11.77
C THR A 361 -32.36 -36.99 -10.78
N ILE A 362 -32.01 -36.47 -9.60
CA ILE A 362 -31.44 -37.25 -8.48
C ILE A 362 -32.30 -38.49 -8.20
N SER A 363 -33.63 -38.38 -8.31
CA SER A 363 -34.57 -39.50 -8.15
C SER A 363 -34.44 -40.60 -9.22
N LYS A 364 -33.88 -40.34 -10.42
CA LYS A 364 -33.49 -41.37 -11.40
C LYS A 364 -32.12 -41.99 -11.07
N LEU A 365 -31.17 -41.20 -10.56
CA LEU A 365 -29.85 -41.67 -10.12
C LEU A 365 -29.94 -42.58 -8.90
N VAL A 366 -30.79 -42.24 -7.92
CA VAL A 366 -31.15 -43.10 -6.78
C VAL A 366 -31.81 -44.39 -7.25
N LYS A 367 -32.75 -44.33 -8.21
CA LYS A 367 -33.38 -45.53 -8.81
C LYS A 367 -32.41 -46.39 -9.64
N ALA A 368 -31.40 -45.78 -10.25
CA ALA A 368 -30.35 -46.48 -10.97
C ALA A 368 -29.37 -47.17 -10.01
N ALA A 369 -28.98 -46.52 -8.91
CA ALA A 369 -28.21 -47.12 -7.82
C ALA A 369 -28.97 -48.28 -7.14
N MET A 370 -30.31 -48.22 -7.09
CA MET A 370 -31.19 -49.30 -6.65
C MET A 370 -31.47 -50.38 -7.73
N GLY A 371 -30.81 -50.31 -8.90
CA GLY A 371 -30.80 -51.39 -9.91
C GLY A 371 -32.05 -51.53 -10.79
N GLN A 372 -32.92 -50.51 -10.89
CA GLN A 372 -34.24 -50.65 -11.53
C GLN A 372 -34.41 -50.05 -12.95
N SER A 373 -33.35 -49.66 -13.67
CA SER A 373 -33.48 -49.14 -15.04
C SER A 373 -32.37 -49.63 -15.97
N LYS A 374 -32.73 -50.30 -17.08
CA LYS A 374 -31.82 -50.94 -18.05
C LYS A 374 -31.65 -50.20 -19.38
N HIS A 375 -32.18 -48.98 -19.53
CA HIS A 375 -32.00 -48.20 -20.75
C HIS A 375 -31.95 -46.69 -20.42
N MET A 376 -30.74 -46.12 -20.37
CA MET A 376 -30.54 -44.67 -20.46
C MET A 376 -29.42 -44.37 -21.44
N SER A 377 -29.61 -43.34 -22.27
CA SER A 377 -28.55 -42.72 -23.05
C SER A 377 -27.73 -41.85 -22.11
N ASP A 378 -26.62 -42.41 -21.63
CA ASP A 378 -25.83 -41.84 -20.53
C ASP A 378 -25.11 -40.55 -20.95
N PHE A 379 -25.61 -39.40 -20.49
CA PHE A 379 -24.76 -38.23 -20.39
C PHE A 379 -23.80 -38.43 -19.22
N LYS A 380 -22.54 -38.77 -19.52
CA LYS A 380 -21.46 -38.81 -18.53
C LYS A 380 -20.86 -37.42 -18.41
N GLY A 381 -21.22 -36.70 -17.36
CA GLY A 381 -20.63 -35.41 -17.05
C GLY A 381 -19.16 -35.50 -16.62
N PRO A 382 -18.48 -34.36 -16.42
CA PRO A 382 -17.05 -34.30 -16.07
C PRO A 382 -16.73 -34.81 -14.64
N ILE A 383 -17.74 -34.97 -13.80
CA ILE A 383 -17.63 -35.56 -12.45
C ILE A 383 -18.23 -36.96 -12.51
N ALA A 384 -17.56 -37.97 -11.98
CA ALA A 384 -18.10 -39.33 -11.91
C ALA A 384 -19.33 -39.37 -11.00
N ASP A 385 -20.35 -40.13 -11.39
CA ASP A 385 -21.62 -40.23 -10.65
C ASP A 385 -21.40 -40.67 -9.19
N ASP A 386 -20.43 -41.55 -8.96
CA ASP A 386 -20.03 -42.05 -7.63
C ASP A 386 -19.51 -40.95 -6.69
N LEU A 387 -19.00 -39.84 -7.23
CA LEU A 387 -18.53 -38.67 -6.47
C LEU A 387 -19.58 -37.56 -6.42
N LEU A 388 -20.35 -37.41 -7.50
CA LEU A 388 -21.43 -36.43 -7.61
C LEU A 388 -22.54 -36.70 -6.57
N MET A 389 -22.86 -37.97 -6.33
CA MET A 389 -23.91 -38.37 -5.40
C MET A 389 -23.62 -37.93 -3.95
N PRO A 390 -22.44 -38.23 -3.35
CA PRO A 390 -22.07 -37.69 -2.05
C PRO A 390 -22.05 -36.16 -1.96
N LEU A 391 -21.63 -35.45 -3.01
CA LEU A 391 -21.64 -33.99 -3.07
C LEU A 391 -23.07 -33.43 -3.02
N LEU A 392 -23.99 -34.03 -3.80
CA LEU A 392 -25.39 -33.64 -3.81
C LEU A 392 -26.08 -33.99 -2.50
N TYR A 393 -25.74 -35.10 -1.84
CA TYR A 393 -26.25 -35.43 -0.51
C TYR A 393 -25.74 -34.50 0.58
N TYR A 394 -24.52 -33.98 0.45
CA TYR A 394 -24.04 -32.94 1.35
C TYR A 394 -24.82 -31.62 1.16
N VAL A 395 -25.12 -31.26 -0.08
CA VAL A 395 -25.88 -30.05 -0.43
C VAL A 395 -27.36 -30.19 -0.05
N PHE A 396 -27.96 -31.35 -0.29
CA PHE A 396 -29.36 -31.72 -0.07
C PHE A 396 -29.48 -33.01 0.78
N PRO A 397 -29.19 -32.95 2.09
CA PRO A 397 -29.19 -34.12 2.98
C PRO A 397 -30.56 -34.77 3.13
N ASP A 398 -31.65 -34.02 2.91
CA ASP A 398 -33.03 -34.51 2.96
C ASP A 398 -33.45 -35.36 1.74
N ALA A 399 -32.59 -35.47 0.73
CA ALA A 399 -32.83 -36.34 -0.43
C ALA A 399 -32.57 -37.84 -0.13
N VAL A 400 -31.98 -38.16 1.02
CA VAL A 400 -31.65 -39.52 1.47
C VAL A 400 -32.09 -39.69 2.91
N ASP A 401 -32.54 -40.89 3.29
CA ASP A 401 -32.85 -41.24 4.68
C ASP A 401 -31.59 -41.36 5.59
N ASP A 402 -30.44 -40.87 5.12
CA ASP A 402 -29.14 -40.95 5.79
C ASP A 402 -28.87 -39.66 6.59
N ASN A 403 -28.86 -39.79 7.93
CA ASN A 403 -28.74 -38.68 8.87
C ASN A 403 -27.32 -38.10 9.01
N THR A 404 -26.43 -38.35 8.07
CA THR A 404 -25.00 -38.04 8.21
C THR A 404 -24.71 -36.53 8.13
N PHE A 405 -25.47 -35.73 7.37
CA PHE A 405 -25.18 -34.31 7.12
C PHE A 405 -26.38 -33.36 7.28
N ASN A 406 -27.22 -33.59 8.29
CA ASN A 406 -28.43 -32.79 8.53
C ASN A 406 -28.18 -31.28 8.59
N TYR A 407 -29.19 -30.49 8.19
CA TYR A 407 -29.16 -29.05 8.38
C TYR A 407 -29.17 -28.69 9.87
N PRO A 408 -28.52 -27.58 10.27
CA PRO A 408 -28.65 -27.05 11.62
C PRO A 408 -30.12 -26.77 11.96
N GLU A 409 -30.57 -27.13 13.17
CA GLU A 409 -31.94 -26.84 13.65
C GLU A 409 -32.20 -25.33 13.77
N GLN A 410 -31.14 -24.53 13.91
CA GLN A 410 -31.19 -23.07 13.96
C GLN A 410 -30.16 -22.49 12.99
N LEU A 411 -30.64 -21.76 11.99
CA LEU A 411 -29.82 -21.03 11.04
C LEU A 411 -29.66 -19.58 11.53
N GLU A 412 -28.70 -19.36 12.42
CA GLU A 412 -28.38 -18.01 12.88
C GLU A 412 -27.44 -17.32 11.88
N VAL A 413 -27.86 -16.17 11.35
CA VAL A 413 -26.95 -15.27 10.65
C VAL A 413 -26.18 -14.50 11.72
N GLU A 414 -24.87 -14.76 11.86
CA GLU A 414 -24.03 -14.01 12.78
C GLU A 414 -23.91 -12.54 12.34
N PHE A 415 -24.89 -11.70 12.70
CA PHE A 415 -24.73 -10.24 12.76
C PHE A 415 -24.05 -9.83 14.07
N LYS A 416 -23.12 -10.64 14.58
CA LYS A 416 -22.43 -10.36 15.85
C LYS A 416 -21.49 -9.16 15.65
N GLN A 417 -22.05 -7.96 15.85
CA GLN A 417 -21.35 -6.84 16.49
C GLN A 417 -21.09 -7.24 17.94
N VAL A 418 -20.12 -8.12 18.16
CA VAL A 418 -19.59 -8.38 19.50
C VAL A 418 -18.14 -7.95 19.44
N ASP A 419 -17.85 -6.90 20.20
CA ASP A 419 -16.56 -6.23 20.41
C ASP A 419 -15.85 -5.67 19.18
N GLY A 420 -16.02 -4.36 18.95
CA GLY A 420 -14.98 -3.38 18.60
C GLY A 420 -14.12 -3.55 17.33
N GLU A 421 -14.07 -4.73 16.73
CA GLU A 421 -13.28 -5.07 15.57
C GLU A 421 -14.20 -5.00 14.35
N GLN A 422 -13.90 -4.09 13.44
CA GLN A 422 -14.52 -4.08 12.12
C GLN A 422 -14.17 -5.39 11.42
N LYS A 423 -15.07 -6.39 11.48
CA LYS A 423 -14.93 -7.60 10.68
C LYS A 423 -14.86 -7.18 9.21
N LEU A 424 -13.81 -7.64 8.52
CA LEU A 424 -13.71 -7.57 7.07
C LEU A 424 -15.02 -8.10 6.47
N CYS A 425 -15.62 -7.34 5.56
CA CYS A 425 -16.88 -7.67 4.89
C CYS A 425 -18.19 -7.52 5.71
N SER A 426 -18.23 -6.71 6.77
CA SER A 426 -19.49 -6.39 7.50
C SER A 426 -20.60 -5.77 6.63
N TYR A 427 -20.27 -5.24 5.45
CA TYR A 427 -21.22 -4.70 4.47
C TYR A 427 -21.75 -5.74 3.47
N VAL A 428 -21.25 -6.98 3.51
CA VAL A 428 -21.65 -8.05 2.58
C VAL A 428 -22.75 -8.88 3.20
N LYS A 429 -23.85 -9.10 2.46
CA LYS A 429 -24.90 -10.04 2.88
C LYS A 429 -24.31 -11.44 2.89
N THR A 430 -24.36 -12.11 4.05
CA THR A 430 -23.87 -13.48 4.22
C THR A 430 -25.02 -14.45 4.47
N SER A 431 -24.78 -15.73 4.21
CA SER A 431 -25.69 -16.82 4.55
C SER A 431 -25.27 -17.44 5.90
N PRO A 432 -26.21 -18.02 6.67
CA PRO A 432 -25.90 -18.72 7.90
C PRO A 432 -25.04 -19.96 7.62
N GLU A 433 -24.14 -20.27 8.54
CA GLU A 433 -23.26 -21.45 8.42
C GLU A 433 -24.10 -22.73 8.35
N GLY A 434 -23.74 -23.63 7.43
CA GLY A 434 -24.47 -24.89 7.24
C GLY A 434 -25.81 -24.79 6.50
N GLY A 435 -26.28 -23.58 6.14
CA GLY A 435 -27.44 -23.39 5.26
C GLY A 435 -27.17 -23.80 3.81
N LEU A 436 -28.21 -23.94 2.98
CA LEU A 436 -28.08 -24.39 1.59
C LEU A 436 -27.14 -23.51 0.77
N VAL A 437 -27.32 -22.19 0.84
CA VAL A 437 -26.48 -21.22 0.10
C VAL A 437 -25.01 -21.34 0.51
N TRP A 438 -24.73 -21.54 1.79
CA TRP A 438 -23.37 -21.72 2.30
C TRP A 438 -22.74 -23.02 1.79
N ARG A 439 -23.46 -24.14 1.88
CA ARG A 439 -22.98 -25.45 1.42
C ARG A 439 -22.71 -25.46 -0.08
N VAL A 440 -23.62 -24.90 -0.88
CA VAL A 440 -23.43 -24.75 -2.33
C VAL A 440 -22.22 -23.88 -2.62
N SER A 441 -22.06 -22.74 -1.94
CA SER A 441 -20.94 -21.81 -2.18
C SER A 441 -19.59 -22.45 -1.93
N VAL A 442 -19.43 -23.14 -0.79
CA VAL A 442 -18.18 -23.84 -0.45
C VAL A 442 -17.89 -24.96 -1.44
N THR A 443 -18.89 -25.80 -1.74
CA THR A 443 -18.75 -26.93 -2.66
C THR A 443 -18.39 -26.45 -4.07
N ALA A 444 -19.08 -25.41 -4.55
CA ALA A 444 -18.81 -24.77 -5.83
C ALA A 444 -17.38 -24.22 -5.91
N ALA A 445 -16.94 -23.48 -4.88
CA ALA A 445 -15.59 -22.90 -4.85
C ALA A 445 -14.49 -23.99 -4.89
N ARG A 446 -14.67 -25.10 -4.18
CA ARG A 446 -13.70 -26.22 -4.19
C ARG A 446 -13.69 -27.00 -5.49
N LEU A 447 -14.85 -27.30 -6.06
CA LEU A 447 -14.92 -27.98 -7.36
C LEU A 447 -14.34 -27.13 -8.47
N PHE A 448 -14.56 -25.82 -8.41
CA PHE A 448 -13.99 -24.88 -9.35
C PHE A 448 -12.45 -24.78 -9.21
N ASP A 449 -11.93 -24.81 -7.98
CA ASP A 449 -10.48 -24.86 -7.73
C ASP A 449 -9.83 -26.16 -8.24
N ALA A 450 -10.47 -27.32 -8.01
CA ALA A 450 -9.90 -28.62 -8.35
C ALA A 450 -10.06 -29.04 -9.81
N GLY A 451 -11.19 -28.70 -10.45
CA GLY A 451 -11.56 -29.16 -11.79
C GLY A 451 -12.01 -28.06 -12.75
N GLY A 452 -11.94 -26.80 -12.33
CA GLY A 452 -12.25 -25.64 -13.17
C GLY A 452 -13.74 -25.49 -13.52
N LEU A 453 -13.98 -24.71 -14.56
CA LEU A 453 -15.33 -24.36 -15.02
C LEU A 453 -16.22 -25.58 -15.37
N PRO A 454 -15.72 -26.68 -15.99
CA PRO A 454 -16.56 -27.84 -16.29
C PRO A 454 -17.14 -28.52 -15.04
N TYR A 455 -16.37 -28.60 -13.95
CA TYR A 455 -16.82 -29.22 -12.70
C TYR A 455 -17.89 -28.38 -12.03
N LEU A 456 -17.68 -27.07 -11.98
CA LEU A 456 -18.67 -26.12 -11.47
C LEU A 456 -19.95 -26.15 -12.31
N ALA A 457 -19.83 -26.17 -13.63
CA ALA A 457 -20.99 -26.24 -14.53
C ALA A 457 -21.79 -27.54 -14.34
N HIS A 458 -21.13 -28.67 -14.08
CA HIS A 458 -21.80 -29.94 -13.85
C HIS A 458 -22.55 -29.95 -12.52
N LEU A 459 -21.93 -29.47 -11.43
CA LEU A 459 -22.61 -29.30 -10.15
C LEU A 459 -23.81 -28.34 -10.28
N TRP A 460 -23.63 -27.21 -10.97
CA TRP A 460 -24.67 -26.21 -11.14
C TRP A 460 -25.86 -26.73 -11.96
N TYR A 461 -25.59 -27.52 -13.00
CA TYR A 461 -26.62 -28.20 -13.79
C TYR A 461 -27.47 -29.10 -12.90
N GLU A 462 -26.85 -30.02 -12.16
CA GLU A 462 -27.56 -30.96 -11.28
C GLU A 462 -28.28 -30.26 -10.13
N PHE A 463 -27.70 -29.19 -9.58
CA PHE A 463 -28.34 -28.35 -8.58
C PHE A 463 -29.64 -27.70 -9.12
N CYS A 464 -29.62 -27.16 -10.34
CA CYS A 464 -30.80 -26.57 -10.96
C CYS A 464 -31.88 -27.62 -11.24
N GLN A 465 -31.48 -28.81 -11.69
CA GLN A 465 -32.39 -29.93 -11.94
C GLN A 465 -33.08 -30.41 -10.66
N GLU A 466 -32.34 -30.48 -9.56
CA GLU A 466 -32.91 -30.86 -8.26
C GLU A 466 -33.88 -29.79 -7.73
N LEU A 467 -33.56 -28.50 -7.88
CA LEU A 467 -34.48 -27.42 -7.53
C LEU A 467 -35.77 -27.49 -8.35
N GLN A 468 -35.68 -27.78 -9.65
CA GLN A 468 -36.86 -27.99 -10.50
C GLN A 468 -37.68 -29.18 -10.01
N TYR A 469 -37.04 -30.31 -9.70
CA TYR A 469 -37.72 -31.49 -9.18
C TYR A 469 -38.49 -31.19 -7.89
N ARG A 470 -37.84 -30.52 -6.94
CA ARG A 470 -38.46 -30.10 -5.68
C ARG A 470 -39.64 -29.16 -5.90
N TRP A 471 -39.51 -28.23 -6.83
CA TRP A 471 -40.59 -27.33 -7.21
C TRP A 471 -41.80 -28.09 -7.77
N GLU A 472 -41.57 -29.03 -8.70
CA GLU A 472 -42.62 -29.86 -9.31
C GLU A 472 -43.33 -30.76 -8.29
N HIS A 473 -42.58 -31.27 -7.30
CA HIS A 473 -43.09 -32.20 -6.28
C HIS A 473 -43.50 -31.52 -4.96
N ARG A 474 -43.43 -30.18 -4.90
CA ARG A 474 -43.74 -29.37 -3.70
C ARG A 474 -42.93 -29.76 -2.47
N ILE A 475 -41.68 -30.15 -2.67
CA ILE A 475 -40.72 -30.40 -1.60
C ILE A 475 -40.17 -29.05 -1.15
N LEU A 476 -40.14 -28.82 0.17
CA LEU A 476 -39.57 -27.58 0.71
C LEU A 476 -38.07 -27.53 0.44
N VAL A 477 -37.57 -26.37 0.04
CA VAL A 477 -36.13 -26.15 -0.10
C VAL A 477 -35.61 -25.74 1.28
N PRO A 478 -34.70 -26.52 1.89
CA PRO A 478 -34.10 -26.18 3.17
C PRO A 478 -33.19 -24.97 3.01
N GLY A 479 -33.30 -23.98 3.88
CA GLY A 479 -32.51 -22.75 3.82
C GLY A 479 -33.09 -21.61 4.62
#